data_AF-A0AAI8MZK7-F1
#
_entry.id   AF-A0AAI8MZK7-F1
#
_cell.length_a   1.000
_cell.length_b   1.000
_cell.length_c   1.000
_cell.angle_alpha   90.00
_cell.angle_beta   90.00
_cell.angle_gamma   90.00
#
_symmetry.space_group_name_H-M   'P 1'
#
loop_
_entity.id
_entity.type
_entity.pdbx_description
1 polymer ?
#
loop_
_entity_poly.entity_id
_entity_poly.type
_entity_poly.pdbx_seq_one_letter_code
_entity_poly.pdbx_strand_id
1 'polypeptide(L)'
;MKFYEINNPYYALLKAEDKAEAEKIYIQEVADTDDYDNFQDDEINEVSRDYALSEYKRVMKKHGETDHHLIMETFNVPAGEMLLWDGSLT
;
A
#
# COMPACT_ATOMS: atom_id res chain seq x y z
N MET A 1 6.07 5.13 -11.85
CA MET A 1 5.32 4.79 -10.64
C MET A 1 5.24 3.29 -10.54
N LYS A 2 5.59 2.78 -9.36
CA LYS A 2 5.62 1.37 -9.03
C LYS A 2 4.68 1.10 -7.87
N PHE A 3 4.38 -0.18 -7.66
CA PHE A 3 3.51 -0.63 -6.59
C PHE A 3 4.34 -1.50 -5.68
N TYR A 4 4.15 -1.31 -4.38
CA TYR A 4 4.91 -2.03 -3.37
C TYR A 4 3.96 -2.68 -2.38
N GLU A 5 4.21 -3.94 -2.09
CA GLU A 5 3.54 -4.73 -1.06
C GLU A 5 4.52 -4.98 0.09
N ILE A 6 4.03 -4.76 1.31
CA ILE A 6 4.76 -4.99 2.55
C ILE A 6 3.89 -5.91 3.39
N ASN A 7 4.47 -7.00 3.90
CA ASN A 7 3.72 -8.00 4.67
C ASN A 7 4.00 -7.93 6.17
N ASN A 8 5.13 -7.34 6.57
CA ASN A 8 5.53 -7.25 7.96
C ASN A 8 5.94 -5.84 8.37
N PRO A 9 5.70 -5.47 9.63
CA PRO A 9 4.83 -6.14 10.61
C PRO A 9 3.33 -5.96 10.34
N TYR A 10 2.94 -5.01 9.46
CA TYR A 10 1.56 -4.84 9.03
C TYR A 10 1.49 -4.92 7.51
N TYR A 11 0.42 -5.54 7.01
CA TYR A 11 0.18 -5.56 5.57
C TYR A 11 -0.05 -4.14 5.07
N ALA A 12 0.66 -3.75 4.02
CA ALA A 12 0.44 -2.51 3.29
C ALA A 12 0.61 -2.68 1.78
N LEU A 13 -0.18 -1.93 1.03
CA LEU A 13 -0.04 -1.77 -0.43
C LEU A 13 0.02 -0.27 -0.72
N LEU A 14 1.05 0.19 -1.44
CA LEU A 14 1.25 1.62 -1.68
C LEU A 14 1.86 1.91 -3.06
N LYS A 15 1.83 3.19 -3.45
CA LYS A 15 2.40 3.73 -4.69
C LYS A 15 3.66 4.56 -4.38
N ALA A 16 4.77 4.26 -5.04
CA ALA A 16 6.01 5.03 -4.91
C ALA A 16 6.82 5.05 -6.22
N GLU A 17 7.77 5.98 -6.34
CA GLU A 17 8.73 6.06 -7.45
C GLU A 17 9.76 4.95 -7.38
N ASP A 18 10.26 4.67 -6.17
CA ASP A 18 11.22 3.63 -5.87
C ASP A 18 10.99 2.99 -4.49
N LYS A 19 11.84 2.03 -4.15
CA LYS A 19 11.75 1.26 -2.91
C LYS A 19 12.03 2.13 -1.67
N ALA A 20 12.93 3.12 -1.77
CA ALA A 20 13.28 3.98 -0.66
C ALA A 20 12.14 4.95 -0.33
N GLU A 21 11.44 5.44 -1.35
CA GLU A 21 10.21 6.20 -1.13
C GLU A 21 9.09 5.33 -0.56
N ALA A 22 8.96 4.07 -1.01
CA ALA A 22 8.00 3.12 -0.46
C ALA A 22 8.21 2.87 1.04
N GLU A 23 9.46 2.64 1.45
CA GLU A 23 9.86 2.51 2.85
C GLU A 23 9.48 3.75 3.66
N LYS A 24 9.82 4.94 3.14
CA LYS A 24 9.51 6.21 3.81
C LYS A 24 8.01 6.37 4.03
N ILE A 25 7.17 6.11 3.02
CA ILE A 25 5.71 6.22 3.13
C ILE A 25 5.19 5.24 4.18
N TYR A 26 5.65 3.98 4.15
CA TYR A 26 5.23 2.97 5.11
C TYR A 26 5.59 3.36 6.55
N ILE A 27 6.81 3.84 6.78
CA ILE A 27 7.24 4.31 8.10
C ILE A 27 6.39 5.50 8.56
N GLN A 28 6.09 6.46 7.67
CA GLN A 28 5.32 7.66 8.02
C GLN A 28 3.85 7.37 8.32
N GLU A 29 3.22 6.45 7.58
CA GLU A 29 1.77 6.22 7.62
C GLU A 29 1.35 5.02 8.49
N VAL A 30 2.26 4.06 8.73
CA VAL A 30 1.95 2.78 9.40
C VAL A 30 2.78 2.57 10.68
N ALA A 31 4.05 2.97 10.67
CA ALA A 31 4.94 2.76 11.81
C ALA A 31 4.78 3.88 12.84
N ASP A 32 3.98 3.65 13.87
CA ASP A 32 3.73 4.63 14.94
C ASP A 32 4.93 4.84 15.91
N THR A 33 6.13 4.34 15.60
CA THR A 33 7.24 4.34 16.56
C THR A 33 8.63 4.44 15.93
N ASP A 34 9.48 5.25 16.57
CA ASP A 34 10.94 5.40 16.48
C ASP A 34 11.76 4.09 16.68
N ASP A 35 11.14 2.92 16.52
CA ASP A 35 11.61 1.62 17.05
C ASP A 35 11.65 0.51 15.98
N TYR A 36 12.00 0.89 14.75
CA TYR A 36 12.17 -0.06 13.65
C TYR A 36 13.63 -0.42 13.40
N ASP A 37 14.25 -1.05 14.40
CA ASP A 37 15.47 -1.86 14.20
C ASP A 37 15.17 -3.14 13.38
N ASN A 38 13.91 -3.42 13.03
CA ASN A 38 13.45 -4.67 12.40
C ASN A 38 12.75 -4.53 11.04
N PHE A 39 12.66 -3.33 10.44
CA PHE A 39 12.11 -3.22 9.08
C PHE A 39 13.21 -3.66 8.13
N GLN A 40 13.08 -4.88 7.62
CA GLN A 40 14.07 -5.38 6.68
C GLN A 40 13.65 -4.96 5.28
N ASP A 41 14.61 -4.41 4.55
CA ASP A 41 14.51 -4.09 3.13
C ASP A 41 13.84 -5.24 2.33
N ASP A 42 14.09 -6.49 2.70
CA ASP A 42 13.57 -7.69 2.03
C ASP A 42 12.03 -7.86 2.15
N GLU A 43 11.37 -7.07 2.99
CA GLU A 43 9.91 -7.09 3.18
C GLU A 43 9.16 -6.19 2.18
N ILE A 44 9.85 -5.27 1.49
CA ILE A 44 9.25 -4.41 0.46
C ILE A 44 9.38 -5.05 -0.91
N ASN A 45 8.26 -5.53 -1.43
CA ASN A 45 8.20 -6.24 -2.70
C ASN A 45 7.57 -5.37 -3.78
N GLU A 46 8.30 -5.13 -4.88
CA GLU A 46 7.72 -4.50 -6.07
C GLU A 46 6.74 -5.47 -6.74
N VAL A 47 5.49 -5.05 -6.91
CA VAL A 47 4.42 -5.83 -7.52
C VAL A 47 3.91 -5.18 -8.79
N SER A 48 3.27 -5.98 -9.64
CA SER A 48 2.65 -5.46 -10.87
C SER A 48 1.45 -4.58 -10.56
N ARG A 49 1.17 -3.62 -11.45
CA ARG A 49 -0.04 -2.78 -11.38
C ARG A 49 -1.32 -3.60 -11.34
N ASP A 50 -1.39 -4.67 -12.14
CA ASP A 50 -2.59 -5.50 -12.23
C ASP A 50 -2.84 -6.29 -10.94
N TYR A 51 -1.76 -6.78 -10.32
CA TYR A 51 -1.82 -7.39 -8.98
C TYR A 51 -2.33 -6.37 -7.94
N ALA A 52 -1.69 -5.20 -7.86
CA ALA A 52 -2.07 -4.16 -6.92
C ALA A 52 -3.54 -3.72 -7.09
N LEU A 53 -3.99 -3.59 -8.33
CA LEU A 53 -5.39 -3.24 -8.62
C LEU A 53 -6.36 -4.34 -8.22
N SER A 54 -6.00 -5.61 -8.43
CA SER A 54 -6.81 -6.76 -8.01
C SER A 54 -6.98 -6.78 -6.49
N GLU A 55 -5.88 -6.59 -5.75
CA GLU A 55 -5.88 -6.56 -4.29
C GLU A 55 -6.68 -5.38 -3.73
N TYR A 56 -6.48 -4.18 -4.30
CA TYR A 56 -7.24 -2.98 -3.96
C TYR A 56 -8.74 -3.18 -4.18
N LYS A 57 -9.15 -3.68 -5.36
CA LYS A 57 -10.55 -4.00 -5.67
C LYS A 57 -11.14 -5.03 -4.70
N ARG A 58 -10.34 -6.04 -4.32
CA ARG A 58 -10.77 -7.07 -3.37
C ARG A 58 -11.08 -6.47 -2.01
N VAL A 59 -10.26 -5.55 -1.50
CA VAL A 59 -10.51 -4.87 -0.23
C VAL A 59 -11.68 -3.90 -0.34
N MET A 60 -11.72 -3.02 -1.36
CA MET A 60 -12.83 -2.07 -1.55
C MET A 60 -14.20 -2.78 -1.58
N LYS A 61 -14.27 -3.93 -2.27
CA LYS A 61 -15.47 -4.77 -2.28
C LYS A 61 -15.89 -5.28 -0.90
N LYS A 62 -14.94 -5.57 0.00
CA LYS A 62 -15.24 -5.96 1.40
C LYS A 62 -15.83 -4.79 2.20
N HIS A 63 -15.44 -3.56 1.89
CA HIS A 63 -15.97 -2.35 2.51
C HIS A 63 -17.25 -1.81 1.82
N GLY A 64 -17.78 -2.53 0.83
CA GLY A 64 -19.01 -2.16 0.13
C GLY A 64 -18.83 -1.20 -1.03
N GLU A 65 -17.61 -0.76 -1.32
CA GLU A 65 -17.30 0.03 -2.52
C GLU A 65 -17.17 -0.89 -3.73
N THR A 66 -18.03 -0.70 -4.72
CA THR A 66 -18.11 -1.51 -5.94
C THR A 66 -18.18 -0.68 -7.21
N ASP A 67 -18.22 0.65 -7.09
CA ASP A 67 -18.19 1.56 -8.22
C ASP A 67 -16.79 1.55 -8.84
N HIS A 68 -16.73 0.99 -10.05
CA HIS A 68 -15.48 0.88 -10.79
C HIS A 68 -14.86 2.25 -11.11
N HIS A 69 -15.66 3.28 -11.32
CA HIS A 69 -15.15 4.61 -11.62
C HIS A 69 -14.44 5.20 -10.41
N LEU A 70 -15.08 5.17 -9.24
CA LEU A 70 -14.49 5.67 -7.98
C LEU A 70 -13.22 4.91 -7.61
N ILE A 71 -13.25 3.58 -7.69
CA ILE A 71 -12.07 2.73 -7.43
C ILE A 71 -10.90 3.11 -8.34
N MET A 72 -11.15 3.33 -9.63
CA MET A 72 -10.11 3.68 -10.58
C MET A 72 -9.64 5.13 -10.41
N GLU A 73 -10.51 6.04 -10.04
CA GLU A 73 -10.15 7.44 -9.75
C GLU A 73 -9.13 7.48 -8.60
N THR A 74 -9.46 6.85 -7.47
CA THR A 74 -8.56 6.76 -6.30
C THR A 74 -7.27 6.00 -6.62
N PHE A 75 -7.36 4.85 -7.30
CA PHE A 75 -6.19 4.03 -7.60
C PHE A 75 -5.19 4.76 -8.52
N ASN A 76 -5.67 5.60 -9.44
CA ASN A 76 -4.82 6.31 -10.40
C ASN A 76 -4.31 7.67 -9.89
N VAL A 77 -4.65 8.09 -8.65
CA VAL A 77 -4.03 9.27 -8.03
C VAL A 77 -2.49 9.11 -8.01
N PRO A 78 -1.70 10.19 -8.20
CA PRO A 78 -0.22 10.13 -8.31
C PRO A 78 0.53 9.55 -7.10
N ALA A 79 1.87 9.51 -7.20
CA ALA A 79 2.80 8.88 -6.26
C ALA A 79 2.70 9.44 -4.84
N GLY A 80 3.12 8.64 -3.85
CA GLY A 80 3.22 9.09 -2.47
C GLY A 80 2.03 8.73 -1.59
N GLU A 81 1.22 7.74 -1.99
CA GLU A 81 -0.05 7.43 -1.31
C GLU A 81 -0.15 5.96 -0.91
N MET A 82 -0.56 5.74 0.33
CA MET A 82 -0.96 4.44 0.85
C MET A 82 -2.29 4.01 0.22
N LEU A 83 -2.34 2.85 -0.43
CA LEU A 83 -3.58 2.31 -1.00
C LEU A 83 -4.35 1.48 0.04
N LEU A 84 -3.64 0.65 0.81
CA LEU A 84 -4.20 -0.25 1.82
C LEU A 84 -3.21 -0.36 2.98
N TRP A 85 -3.70 -0.42 4.21
CA TRP A 85 -2.93 -0.94 5.34
C TRP A 85 -3.82 -1.58 6.41
N ASP A 86 -3.32 -2.57 7.14
CA ASP A 86 -4.12 -3.41 8.05
C ASP A 86 -4.80 -2.63 9.19
N GLY A 87 -4.25 -1.50 9.64
CA GLY A 87 -4.91 -0.64 10.63
C GLY A 87 -6.15 0.11 10.12
N SER A 88 -6.40 0.08 8.80
CA SER A 88 -7.67 0.52 8.20
C SER A 88 -8.71 -0.61 8.00
N LEU A 89 -8.32 -1.87 8.25
CA LEU A 89 -9.16 -3.06 8.06
C LEU A 89 -9.99 -3.44 9.31
N THR A 90 -9.90 -2.67 10.40
CA THR A 90 -10.68 -2.84 11.64
C THR A 90 -12.00 -2.10 11.65
#